data_AF-A0AAU0MHM0-F1
#
_entry.id   AF-A0AAU0MHM0-F1
#
_cell.length_a   1.000
_cell.length_b   1.000
_cell.length_c   1.000
_cell.angle_alpha   90.00
_cell.angle_beta   90.00
_cell.angle_gamma   90.00
#
_symmetry.space_group_name_H-M   'P 1'
#
loop_
_entity.id
_entity.type
_entity.pdbx_description
1 polymer ?
#
loop_
_entity_poly.entity_id
_entity_poly.type
_entity_poly.pdbx_seq_one_letter_code
_entity_poly.pdbx_strand_id
1 'polypeptide(L)'
;MISLNHYALSDLAALVPDYYVLADPQFFGEIGPREAAVWEYLGSHTRITVFVPNGYEVPPSFPLSRIIRFNNLGLDGFSRNISPLRPRGFLSMTAYHALSVAGFLGFSRILIVGIDNDRFRALALTEDRAAGILPHHFFTNGPASVQRLDWLVGGVPAFFEDVARLFGDLWLFADLPIENLDPETLVDAFPIADDYLDFLEADPDAPVLD
;
A
#
# COMPACT_ATOMS: atom_id res chain seq x y z
N MET A 1 -10.96 6.40 -8.05
CA MET A 1 -10.15 6.05 -6.85
C MET A 1 -9.43 4.72 -7.07
N ILE A 2 -8.18 4.60 -6.59
CA ILE A 2 -7.42 3.34 -6.55
C ILE A 2 -7.28 2.89 -5.09
N SER A 3 -7.77 1.70 -4.74
CA SER A 3 -7.69 1.16 -3.38
C SER A 3 -6.84 -0.11 -3.31
N LEU A 4 -6.31 -0.41 -2.12
CA LEU A 4 -5.27 -1.42 -1.93
C LEU A 4 -5.64 -2.45 -0.86
N ASN A 5 -5.16 -3.68 -1.00
CA ASN A 5 -5.16 -4.72 0.03
C ASN A 5 -6.49 -4.84 0.81
N HIS A 6 -6.48 -4.61 2.13
CA HIS A 6 -7.64 -4.78 3.01
C HIS A 6 -8.56 -3.55 3.06
N TYR A 7 -8.42 -2.56 2.17
CA TYR A 7 -9.34 -1.40 2.10
C TYR A 7 -10.82 -1.82 2.08
N ALA A 8 -11.17 -2.89 1.38
CA ALA A 8 -12.52 -3.45 1.33
C ALA A 8 -13.12 -3.84 2.69
N LEU A 9 -12.28 -3.98 3.73
CA LEU A 9 -12.69 -4.32 5.09
C LEU A 9 -12.75 -3.08 6.01
N SER A 10 -12.51 -1.89 5.47
CA SER A 10 -12.58 -0.63 6.19
C SER A 10 -13.98 -0.05 6.22
N ASP A 11 -14.26 0.83 7.18
CA ASP A 11 -15.48 1.65 7.16
C ASP A 11 -15.51 2.58 5.93
N LEU A 12 -14.33 2.93 5.39
CA LEU A 12 -14.21 3.72 4.16
C LEU A 12 -14.66 2.97 2.92
N ALA A 13 -14.83 1.64 2.95
CA ALA A 13 -15.24 0.82 1.81
C ALA A 13 -16.64 1.16 1.26
N ALA A 14 -17.40 2.01 1.96
CA ALA A 14 -18.60 2.67 1.45
C ALA A 14 -18.31 3.52 0.19
N LEU A 15 -17.10 4.08 0.08
CA LEU A 15 -16.59 4.67 -1.15
C LEU A 15 -16.08 3.54 -2.05
N VAL A 16 -16.84 3.20 -3.08
CA VAL A 16 -16.48 2.11 -4.00
C VAL A 16 -15.40 2.61 -4.98
N PRO A 17 -14.22 1.96 -5.06
CA PRO A 17 -13.16 2.39 -5.98
C PRO A 17 -13.47 2.01 -7.42
N ASP A 18 -12.83 2.68 -8.37
CA ASP A 18 -12.85 2.29 -9.79
C ASP A 18 -11.81 1.20 -10.08
N TYR A 19 -10.68 1.30 -9.38
CA TYR A 19 -9.54 0.41 -9.53
C TYR A 19 -9.11 -0.15 -8.18
N TYR A 20 -8.64 -1.39 -8.17
CA TYR A 20 -8.11 -2.04 -6.99
C TYR A 20 -6.76 -2.68 -7.31
N VAL A 21 -5.78 -2.58 -6.41
CA VAL A 21 -4.48 -3.23 -6.58
C VAL A 21 -4.26 -4.23 -5.45
N LEU A 22 -4.05 -5.49 -5.83
CA LEU A 22 -3.61 -6.55 -4.93
C LEU A 22 -2.24 -7.02 -5.40
N ALA A 23 -1.20 -6.85 -4.58
CA ALA A 23 0.15 -7.27 -4.94
C ALA A 23 0.79 -8.22 -3.92
N ASP A 24 0.24 -8.28 -2.70
CA ASP A 24 0.73 -9.16 -1.65
C ASP A 24 0.34 -10.63 -1.93
N PRO A 25 1.29 -11.58 -1.92
CA PRO A 25 1.02 -13.00 -2.11
C PRO A 25 -0.10 -13.57 -1.25
N GLN A 26 -0.38 -13.00 -0.07
CA GLN A 26 -1.44 -13.50 0.82
C GLN A 26 -2.84 -13.51 0.19
N PHE A 27 -3.09 -12.68 -0.84
CA PHE A 27 -4.36 -12.62 -1.55
C PHE A 27 -4.53 -13.71 -2.63
N PHE A 28 -3.58 -14.61 -2.79
CA PHE A 28 -3.54 -15.55 -3.93
C PHE A 28 -3.25 -16.98 -3.47
N GLY A 29 -3.74 -17.97 -4.23
CA GLY A 29 -3.59 -19.38 -3.87
C GLY A 29 -4.50 -19.79 -2.70
N GLU A 30 -3.94 -20.46 -1.69
CA GLU A 30 -4.64 -20.79 -0.45
C GLU A 30 -4.73 -19.55 0.45
N ILE A 31 -5.91 -18.92 0.46
CA ILE A 31 -6.14 -17.64 1.13
C ILE A 31 -6.89 -17.80 2.46
N GLY A 32 -6.61 -16.89 3.39
CA GLY A 32 -7.31 -16.80 4.66
C GLY A 32 -8.72 -16.18 4.54
N PRO A 33 -9.51 -16.19 5.62
CA PRO A 33 -10.87 -15.64 5.62
C PRO A 33 -10.91 -14.13 5.38
N ARG A 34 -9.88 -13.37 5.80
CA ARG A 34 -9.83 -11.92 5.58
C ARG A 34 -9.60 -11.61 4.09
N GLU A 35 -8.69 -12.31 3.46
CA GLU A 35 -8.37 -12.15 2.03
C GLU A 35 -9.53 -12.66 1.16
N ALA A 36 -10.22 -13.72 1.60
CA ALA A 36 -11.45 -14.18 0.96
C ALA A 36 -12.56 -13.12 1.00
N ALA A 37 -12.74 -12.42 2.14
CA ALA A 37 -13.71 -11.33 2.26
C ALA A 37 -13.39 -10.15 1.32
N VAL A 38 -12.11 -9.85 1.09
CA VAL A 38 -11.71 -8.86 0.07
C VAL A 38 -12.14 -9.30 -1.33
N TRP A 39 -11.89 -10.56 -1.70
CA TRP A 39 -12.34 -11.08 -3.00
C TRP A 39 -13.86 -11.11 -3.14
N GLU A 40 -14.61 -11.38 -2.06
CA GLU A 40 -16.07 -11.32 -2.03
C GLU A 40 -16.57 -9.89 -2.28
N TYR A 41 -15.98 -8.89 -1.61
CA TYR A 41 -16.26 -7.48 -1.87
C TYR A 41 -16.00 -7.10 -3.33
N LEU A 42 -14.86 -7.51 -3.89
CA LEU A 42 -14.56 -7.26 -5.30
C LEU A 42 -15.55 -7.96 -6.23
N GLY A 43 -16.04 -9.14 -5.85
CA GLY A 43 -17.05 -9.92 -6.58
C GLY A 43 -18.42 -9.22 -6.61
N SER A 44 -18.84 -8.64 -5.48
CA SER A 44 -20.13 -7.94 -5.37
C SER A 44 -20.12 -6.56 -6.05
N HIS A 45 -18.96 -5.92 -6.20
CA HIS A 45 -18.81 -4.63 -6.87
C HIS A 45 -18.32 -4.78 -8.31
N THR A 46 -19.24 -5.07 -9.23
CA THR A 46 -18.93 -5.49 -10.61
C THR A 46 -18.23 -4.44 -11.49
N ARG A 47 -18.15 -3.18 -11.06
CA ARG A 47 -17.50 -2.09 -11.80
C ARG A 47 -16.00 -1.94 -11.49
N ILE A 48 -15.51 -2.56 -10.42
CA ILE A 48 -14.11 -2.44 -10.02
C ILE A 48 -13.22 -3.20 -11.01
N THR A 49 -12.20 -2.55 -11.56
CA THR A 49 -11.12 -3.20 -12.30
C THR A 49 -9.97 -3.55 -11.35
N VAL A 50 -9.52 -4.79 -11.33
CA VAL A 50 -8.54 -5.28 -10.35
C VAL A 50 -7.20 -5.54 -11.04
N PHE A 51 -6.16 -4.88 -10.55
CA PHE A 51 -4.78 -5.07 -10.95
C PHE A 51 -4.10 -6.09 -10.05
N VAL A 52 -3.48 -7.10 -10.65
CA VAL A 52 -2.75 -8.17 -9.94
C VAL A 52 -1.43 -8.52 -10.63
N PRO A 53 -0.43 -9.05 -9.91
CA PRO A 53 0.80 -9.54 -10.50
C PRO A 53 0.55 -10.59 -11.60
N ASN A 54 1.38 -10.55 -12.64
CA ASN A 54 1.43 -11.61 -13.64
C ASN A 54 1.86 -12.93 -12.98
N GLY A 55 1.18 -14.02 -13.35
CA GLY A 55 1.46 -15.37 -12.83
C GLY A 55 0.79 -15.71 -11.49
N TYR A 56 0.11 -14.77 -10.84
CA TYR A 56 -0.59 -15.05 -9.58
C TYR A 56 -1.99 -15.63 -9.83
N GLU A 57 -2.40 -16.65 -9.09
CA GLU A 57 -3.71 -17.28 -9.28
C GLU A 57 -4.81 -16.51 -8.55
N VAL A 58 -5.81 -16.07 -9.29
CA VAL A 58 -7.01 -15.39 -8.75
C VAL A 58 -8.12 -16.42 -8.51
N PRO A 59 -9.08 -16.16 -7.61
CA PRO A 59 -10.19 -17.09 -7.37
C PRO A 59 -10.90 -17.48 -8.68
N PRO A 60 -11.15 -18.79 -8.92
CA PRO A 60 -11.75 -19.26 -10.18
C PRO A 60 -13.13 -18.66 -10.48
N SER A 61 -13.85 -18.23 -9.44
CA SER A 61 -15.16 -17.57 -9.55
C SER A 61 -15.07 -16.11 -9.99
N PHE A 62 -13.89 -15.48 -9.96
CA PHE A 62 -13.73 -14.07 -10.27
C PHE A 62 -13.64 -13.84 -11.80
N PRO A 63 -14.39 -12.88 -12.35
CA PRO A 63 -14.39 -12.62 -13.79
C PRO A 63 -13.04 -12.10 -14.30
N LEU A 64 -12.36 -12.90 -15.12
CA LEU A 64 -11.05 -12.55 -15.70
C LEU A 64 -11.09 -11.29 -16.57
N SER A 65 -12.25 -10.92 -17.14
CA SER A 65 -12.41 -9.67 -17.90
C SER A 65 -12.23 -8.40 -17.07
N ARG A 66 -12.29 -8.52 -15.74
CA ARG A 66 -12.04 -7.42 -14.79
C ARG A 66 -10.62 -7.42 -14.23
N ILE A 67 -9.76 -8.33 -14.70
CA ILE A 67 -8.39 -8.48 -14.21
C ILE A 67 -7.42 -7.88 -15.22
N ILE A 68 -6.60 -6.94 -14.75
CA ILE A 68 -5.43 -6.44 -15.49
C ILE A 68 -4.17 -6.94 -14.81
N ARG A 69 -3.26 -7.53 -15.60
CA ARG A 69 -1.99 -8.06 -15.08
C ARG A 69 -0.89 -7.01 -15.19
N PHE A 70 -0.06 -6.91 -14.15
CA PHE A 70 1.18 -6.12 -14.19
C PHE A 70 2.41 -6.98 -13.94
N ASN A 71 3.57 -6.51 -14.40
CA ASN A 71 4.85 -7.16 -14.18
C ASN A 71 5.33 -6.90 -12.75
N ASN A 72 5.44 -7.98 -11.96
CA ASN A 72 5.94 -7.93 -10.59
C ASN A 72 7.33 -8.57 -10.42
N LEU A 73 8.16 -8.55 -11.47
CA LEU A 73 9.57 -8.95 -11.36
C LEU A 73 10.39 -7.78 -10.83
N GLY A 74 11.20 -8.02 -9.80
CA GLY A 74 12.08 -7.02 -9.20
C GLY A 74 13.41 -6.91 -9.91
N LEU A 75 13.81 -5.67 -10.24
CA LEU A 75 15.16 -5.26 -10.60
C LEU A 75 15.54 -4.00 -9.80
N ASP A 76 15.04 -3.89 -8.57
CA ASP A 76 15.40 -2.82 -7.64
C ASP A 76 16.92 -2.76 -7.44
N GLY A 77 17.46 -1.54 -7.40
CA GLY A 77 18.91 -1.27 -7.41
C GLY A 77 19.60 -1.35 -8.79
N PHE A 78 18.99 -1.98 -9.79
CA PHE A 78 19.54 -2.10 -11.17
C PHE A 78 18.73 -1.36 -12.23
N SER A 79 17.46 -1.08 -11.93
CA SER A 79 16.52 -0.41 -12.82
C SER A 79 15.90 0.79 -12.10
N ARG A 80 15.57 1.84 -12.86
CA ARG A 80 14.73 2.96 -12.40
C ARG A 80 13.32 2.89 -12.98
N ASN A 81 12.93 1.74 -13.53
CA ASN A 81 11.66 1.58 -14.21
C ASN A 81 10.49 1.62 -13.22
N ILE A 82 9.59 2.58 -13.43
CA ILE A 82 8.33 2.68 -12.70
C ILE A 82 7.12 2.20 -13.52
N SER A 83 7.30 1.74 -14.77
CA SER A 83 6.20 1.24 -15.58
C SER A 83 5.78 -0.17 -15.17
N PRO A 84 4.47 -0.47 -15.04
CA PRO A 84 3.96 -1.79 -14.66
C PRO A 84 4.11 -2.83 -15.78
N LEU A 85 4.59 -2.44 -16.97
CA LEU A 85 4.78 -3.34 -18.11
C LEU A 85 6.14 -4.07 -18.09
N ARG A 86 7.08 -3.59 -17.27
CA ARG A 86 8.47 -4.07 -17.23
C ARG A 86 8.87 -4.36 -15.78
N PRO A 87 9.97 -5.10 -15.53
CA PRO A 87 10.45 -5.32 -14.18
C PRO A 87 10.64 -4.00 -13.42
N ARG A 88 10.15 -3.95 -12.18
CA ARG A 88 10.15 -2.74 -11.36
C ARG A 88 11.56 -2.38 -10.89
N GLY A 89 11.82 -1.08 -10.78
CA GLY A 89 13.03 -0.53 -10.16
C GLY A 89 12.91 -0.25 -8.66
N PHE A 90 11.77 -0.57 -8.06
CA PHE A 90 11.41 -0.23 -6.68
C PHE A 90 11.06 -1.48 -5.85
N LEU A 91 11.12 -1.37 -4.52
CA LEU A 91 10.73 -2.39 -3.57
C LEU A 91 9.27 -2.81 -3.75
N SER A 92 8.97 -4.10 -3.56
CA SER A 92 7.65 -4.69 -3.85
C SER A 92 6.58 -4.29 -2.82
N MET A 93 6.16 -3.02 -2.82
CA MET A 93 5.07 -2.50 -2.01
C MET A 93 3.80 -2.36 -2.85
N THR A 94 2.65 -2.78 -2.31
CA THR A 94 1.36 -2.68 -3.03
C THR A 94 1.04 -1.21 -3.39
N ALA A 95 1.35 -0.28 -2.48
CA ALA A 95 1.21 1.15 -2.75
C ALA A 95 2.05 1.62 -3.95
N TYR A 96 3.28 1.10 -4.11
CA TYR A 96 4.17 1.53 -5.19
C TYR A 96 3.73 0.93 -6.54
N HIS A 97 3.16 -0.27 -6.52
CA HIS A 97 2.45 -0.79 -7.69
C HIS A 97 1.24 0.07 -8.06
N ALA A 98 0.52 0.63 -7.10
CA ALA A 98 -0.57 1.54 -7.39
C ALA A 98 -0.09 2.86 -7.98
N LEU A 99 1.01 3.44 -7.49
CA LEU A 99 1.64 4.62 -8.12
C LEU A 99 2.10 4.31 -9.54
N SER A 100 2.73 3.15 -9.75
CA SER A 100 3.14 2.65 -11.06
C SER A 100 1.96 2.52 -12.04
N VAL A 101 0.84 1.94 -11.58
CA VAL A 101 -0.40 1.83 -12.35
C VAL A 101 -1.00 3.20 -12.63
N ALA A 102 -1.07 4.10 -11.64
CA ALA A 102 -1.61 5.44 -11.79
C ALA A 102 -0.83 6.26 -12.84
N GLY A 103 0.50 6.25 -12.75
CA GLY A 103 1.37 6.90 -13.73
C GLY A 103 1.21 6.30 -15.14
N PHE A 104 1.07 4.98 -15.24
CA PHE A 104 0.83 4.29 -16.52
C PHE A 104 -0.53 4.62 -17.15
N LEU A 105 -1.58 4.74 -16.34
CA LEU A 105 -2.90 5.16 -16.79
C LEU A 105 -2.93 6.64 -17.23
N GLY A 106 -1.90 7.42 -16.89
CA GLY A 106 -1.75 8.79 -17.35
C GLY A 106 -2.69 9.77 -16.66
N PHE A 107 -3.01 9.54 -15.39
CA PHE A 107 -3.76 10.51 -14.61
C PHE A 107 -3.03 11.86 -14.59
N SER A 108 -3.76 12.94 -14.85
CA SER A 108 -3.22 14.30 -14.89
C SER A 108 -2.86 14.86 -13.51
N ARG A 109 -3.39 14.24 -12.45
CA ARG A 109 -3.17 14.57 -11.04
C ARG A 109 -3.38 13.30 -10.22
N ILE A 110 -2.48 13.02 -9.28
CA ILE A 110 -2.49 11.82 -8.44
C ILE A 110 -2.42 12.28 -6.98
N LEU A 111 -3.54 12.16 -6.27
CA LEU A 111 -3.61 12.45 -4.84
C LEU A 111 -3.40 11.15 -4.05
N ILE A 112 -2.49 11.18 -3.09
CA ILE A 112 -2.18 10.03 -2.24
C ILE A 112 -2.56 10.30 -0.79
N VAL A 113 -2.92 9.24 -0.08
CA VAL A 113 -3.16 9.21 1.37
C VAL A 113 -2.89 7.80 1.87
N GLY A 114 -2.35 7.66 3.10
CA GLY A 114 -2.02 6.36 3.69
C GLY A 114 -0.76 5.70 3.12
N ILE A 115 0.16 6.48 2.56
CA ILE A 115 1.52 6.05 2.20
C ILE A 115 2.49 6.77 3.14
N ASP A 116 2.81 6.14 4.26
CA ASP A 116 3.43 6.85 5.40
C ASP A 116 4.89 6.42 5.61
N ASN A 117 5.20 5.15 5.31
CA ASN A 117 6.48 4.49 5.55
C ASN A 117 7.04 4.69 6.98
N ASP A 118 6.16 4.94 7.93
CA ASP A 118 6.49 5.42 9.27
C ASP A 118 6.62 4.31 10.31
N ARG A 119 6.58 3.04 9.88
CA ARG A 119 6.64 1.85 10.75
C ARG A 119 7.85 1.84 11.69
N PHE A 120 8.90 2.61 11.39
CA PHE A 120 10.05 2.81 12.26
C PHE A 120 9.73 3.57 13.55
N ARG A 121 8.67 4.39 13.58
CA ARG A 121 8.15 5.03 14.79
C ARG A 121 7.68 4.01 15.83
N ALA A 122 7.31 2.82 15.38
CA ALA A 122 6.80 1.73 16.20
C ALA A 122 7.88 0.75 16.70
N LEU A 123 9.17 1.05 16.50
CA LEU A 123 10.26 0.23 17.01
C LEU A 123 10.24 0.24 18.55
N ALA A 124 10.18 -0.93 19.16
CA ALA A 124 10.07 -1.11 20.61
C ALA A 124 10.86 -2.34 21.08
N LEU A 125 10.97 -2.49 22.40
CA LEU A 125 11.47 -3.72 23.01
C LEU A 125 10.30 -4.66 23.32
N THR A 126 10.48 -5.95 23.08
CA THR A 126 9.61 -7.00 23.60
C THR A 126 9.79 -7.17 25.12
N GLU A 127 8.89 -7.94 25.75
CA GLU A 127 8.98 -8.26 27.18
C GLU A 127 10.32 -8.92 27.57
N ASP A 128 10.87 -9.74 26.68
CA ASP A 128 12.17 -10.39 26.86
C ASP A 128 13.36 -9.55 26.34
N ARG A 129 13.14 -8.26 26.09
CA ARG A 129 14.14 -7.25 25.71
C ARG A 129 14.79 -7.48 24.35
N ALA A 130 14.11 -8.14 23.43
CA ALA A 130 14.50 -8.18 22.02
C ALA A 130 13.91 -6.97 21.26
N ALA A 131 14.52 -6.61 20.15
CA ALA A 131 13.96 -5.57 19.28
C ALA A 131 12.75 -6.11 18.50
N GLY A 132 11.70 -5.30 18.40
CA GLY A 132 10.49 -5.62 17.68
C GLY A 132 9.74 -4.37 17.21
N ILE A 133 8.63 -4.59 16.52
CA ILE A 133 7.75 -3.53 16.02
C ILE A 133 6.38 -3.71 16.68
N LEU A 134 5.86 -2.64 17.26
CA LEU A 134 4.45 -2.58 17.64
C LEU A 134 3.60 -2.49 16.36
N PRO A 135 2.67 -3.43 16.10
CA PRO A 135 1.81 -3.34 14.92
C PRO A 135 0.98 -2.05 14.93
N HIS A 136 1.23 -1.16 13.98
CA HIS A 136 0.38 -0.03 13.64
C HIS A 136 -0.28 -0.34 12.29
N HIS A 137 -1.48 -0.91 12.31
CA HIS A 137 -2.37 -0.85 11.16
C HIS A 137 -3.61 -0.07 11.56
N PHE A 138 -4.07 0.81 10.66
CA PHE A 138 -5.28 1.62 10.81
C PHE A 138 -6.54 0.80 11.19
N PHE A 139 -6.52 -0.52 10.95
CA PHE A 139 -7.64 -1.44 11.21
C PHE A 139 -7.51 -2.31 12.47
N THR A 140 -6.51 -2.11 13.34
CA THR A 140 -6.27 -3.00 14.50
C THR A 140 -6.82 -2.43 15.79
N ASN A 141 -8.02 -2.87 16.19
CA ASN A 141 -8.58 -2.66 17.52
C ASN A 141 -8.28 -3.90 18.40
N GLY A 142 -7.11 -3.93 19.04
CA GLY A 142 -6.74 -5.00 19.97
C GLY A 142 -5.39 -4.73 20.65
N PRO A 143 -5.07 -5.39 21.79
CA PRO A 143 -3.77 -5.24 22.43
C PRO A 143 -2.69 -5.75 21.47
N ALA A 144 -1.96 -4.83 20.86
CA ALA A 144 -0.89 -5.16 19.94
C ALA A 144 0.35 -5.59 20.75
N SER A 145 0.74 -6.85 20.65
CA SER A 145 2.02 -7.30 21.18
C SER A 145 3.14 -6.89 20.22
N VAL A 146 4.26 -6.40 20.76
CA VAL A 146 5.46 -6.10 19.97
C VAL A 146 5.91 -7.37 19.24
N GLN A 147 5.93 -7.32 17.90
CA GLN A 147 6.36 -8.43 17.06
C GLN A 147 7.88 -8.38 16.90
N ARG A 148 8.57 -9.45 17.28
CA ARG A 148 10.03 -9.54 17.16
C ARG A 148 10.49 -9.37 15.72
N LEU A 149 11.66 -8.75 15.55
CA LEU A 149 12.34 -8.61 14.25
C LEU A 149 13.09 -9.88 13.82
N ASP A 150 12.78 -11.05 14.38
CA ASP A 150 13.52 -12.29 14.09
C ASP A 150 13.41 -12.73 12.63
N TRP A 151 12.39 -12.28 11.91
CA TRP A 151 12.20 -12.51 10.48
C TRP A 151 13.16 -11.71 9.60
N LEU A 152 13.84 -10.69 10.15
CA LEU A 152 14.73 -9.80 9.41
C LEU A 152 16.20 -10.12 9.71
N VAL A 153 16.85 -10.78 8.76
CA VAL A 153 18.28 -11.10 8.85
C VAL A 153 19.08 -9.80 8.93
N GLY A 154 19.81 -9.61 10.02
CA GLY A 154 20.56 -8.37 10.30
C GLY A 154 19.92 -7.45 11.33
N GLY A 155 18.70 -7.75 11.80
CA GLY A 155 18.05 -7.05 12.92
C GLY A 155 17.79 -5.57 12.65
N VAL A 156 17.99 -4.72 13.67
CA VAL A 156 17.70 -3.27 13.61
C VAL A 156 18.44 -2.54 12.48
N PRO A 157 19.74 -2.80 12.19
CA PRO A 157 20.42 -2.20 11.03
C PRO A 157 19.72 -2.50 9.70
N ALA A 158 19.38 -3.77 9.45
CA ALA A 158 18.66 -4.16 8.22
C ALA A 158 17.27 -3.50 8.16
N PHE A 159 16.62 -3.31 9.31
CA PHE A 159 15.32 -2.64 9.37
C PHE A 159 15.42 -1.18 8.90
N PHE A 160 16.43 -0.44 9.37
CA PHE A 160 16.65 0.94 8.90
C PHE A 160 17.14 1.02 7.45
N GLU A 161 17.83 -0.02 6.95
CA GLU A 161 18.14 -0.11 5.53
C GLU A 161 16.86 -0.24 4.69
N ASP A 162 15.93 -1.11 5.08
CA ASP A 162 14.63 -1.25 4.42
C ASP A 162 13.82 0.05 4.46
N VAL A 163 13.78 0.72 5.62
CA VAL A 163 13.14 2.04 5.76
C VAL A 163 13.77 3.05 4.80
N ALA A 164 15.10 3.15 4.77
CA ALA A 164 15.80 4.07 3.88
C ALA A 164 15.49 3.78 2.39
N ARG A 165 15.42 2.50 2.00
CA ARG A 165 15.04 2.10 0.63
C ARG A 165 13.59 2.44 0.32
N LEU A 166 12.66 2.24 1.26
CA LEU A 166 11.26 2.60 1.08
C LEU A 166 11.11 4.09 0.74
N PHE A 167 11.71 4.98 1.54
CA PHE A 167 11.70 6.41 1.23
C PHE A 167 12.45 6.73 -0.07
N GLY A 168 13.62 6.13 -0.28
CA GLY A 168 14.43 6.37 -1.48
C GLY A 168 13.73 5.99 -2.79
N ASP A 169 12.95 4.92 -2.80
CA ASP A 169 12.25 4.45 -4.00
C ASP A 169 11.06 5.33 -4.39
N LEU A 170 10.47 6.08 -3.46
CA LEU A 170 9.41 7.03 -3.78
C LEU A 170 9.90 8.15 -4.72
N TRP A 171 11.17 8.52 -4.63
CA TRP A 171 11.81 9.49 -5.53
C TRP A 171 11.91 9.00 -6.98
N LEU A 172 11.73 7.70 -7.25
CA LEU A 172 11.61 7.21 -8.63
C LEU A 172 10.34 7.71 -9.31
N PHE A 173 9.32 8.11 -8.54
CA PHE A 173 8.04 8.60 -9.02
C PHE A 173 7.95 10.14 -9.05
N ALA A 174 9.03 10.87 -8.74
CA ALA A 174 9.03 12.32 -8.58
C ALA A 174 8.61 13.10 -9.84
N ASP A 175 8.73 12.50 -11.04
CA ASP A 175 8.31 13.11 -12.30
C ASP A 175 6.81 12.94 -12.60
N LEU A 176 6.07 12.19 -11.77
CA LEU A 176 4.62 12.06 -11.86
C LEU A 176 3.93 13.21 -11.12
N PRO A 177 2.70 13.60 -11.52
CA PRO A 177 1.95 14.68 -10.86
C PRO A 177 1.32 14.18 -9.55
N ILE A 178 2.15 13.78 -8.58
CA ILE A 178 1.75 13.22 -7.29
C ILE A 178 1.78 14.32 -6.22
N GLU A 179 0.74 14.36 -5.39
CA GLU A 179 0.65 15.23 -4.21
C GLU A 179 0.10 14.44 -3.02
N ASN A 180 0.58 14.75 -1.82
CA ASN A 180 0.13 14.10 -0.59
C ASN A 180 -1.01 14.88 0.06
N LEU A 181 -2.08 14.18 0.43
CA LEU A 181 -3.21 14.75 1.17
C LEU A 181 -2.99 14.77 2.67
N ASP A 182 -2.02 14.00 3.18
CA ASP A 182 -1.67 14.02 4.60
C ASP A 182 -0.62 15.11 4.87
N PRO A 183 -0.97 16.22 5.56
CA PRO A 183 -0.03 17.30 5.85
C PRO A 183 1.05 16.92 6.87
N GLU A 184 0.85 15.84 7.64
CA GLU A 184 1.79 15.36 8.67
C GLU A 184 2.67 14.20 8.17
N THR A 185 2.58 13.89 6.88
CA THR A 185 3.34 12.82 6.24
C THR A 185 4.86 13.02 6.38
N LEU A 186 5.59 11.92 6.50
CA LEU A 186 7.05 11.94 6.38
C LEU A 186 7.55 11.69 4.96
N VAL A 187 6.65 11.37 4.02
CA VAL A 187 7.01 11.17 2.62
C VAL A 187 7.35 12.51 1.98
N ASP A 188 8.65 12.76 1.80
CA ASP A 188 9.20 14.01 1.28
C ASP A 188 9.42 14.02 -0.24
N ALA A 189 9.11 12.91 -0.91
CA ALA A 189 9.26 12.78 -2.36
C ALA A 189 8.22 13.58 -3.16
N PHE A 190 7.12 13.97 -2.52
CA PHE A 190 5.98 14.64 -3.17
C PHE A 190 5.54 15.86 -2.36
N PRO A 191 5.09 16.95 -3.00
CA PRO A 191 4.53 18.10 -2.29
C PRO A 191 3.23 17.73 -1.58
N ILE A 192 2.88 18.49 -0.54
CA ILE A 192 1.54 18.48 0.05
C ILE A 192 0.58 19.18 -0.93
N ALA A 193 -0.61 18.62 -1.13
CA ALA A 193 -1.63 19.22 -1.98
C ALA A 193 -2.12 20.55 -1.37
N ASP A 194 -2.16 21.63 -2.15
CA ASP A 194 -2.59 22.95 -1.64
C ASP A 194 -4.06 22.95 -1.15
N ASP A 195 -4.89 22.06 -1.71
CA ASP A 195 -6.30 21.88 -1.40
C ASP A 195 -6.56 20.76 -0.37
N TYR A 196 -5.54 20.30 0.38
CA TYR A 196 -5.70 19.20 1.35
C TYR A 196 -6.79 19.46 2.40
N LEU A 197 -7.00 20.73 2.78
CA LEU A 197 -8.04 21.12 3.75
C LEU A 197 -9.46 20.79 3.26
N ASP A 198 -9.71 20.89 1.95
CA ASP A 198 -11.01 20.55 1.36
C ASP A 198 -11.37 19.07 1.57
N PHE A 199 -10.36 18.23 1.83
CA PHE A 199 -10.51 16.80 2.12
C PHE A 199 -10.55 16.48 3.62
N LEU A 200 -10.12 17.40 4.49
CA LEU A 200 -10.19 17.25 5.95
C LEU A 200 -11.50 17.82 6.53
N GLU A 201 -12.07 18.86 5.92
CA GLU A 201 -13.29 19.53 6.41
C GLU A 201 -14.60 18.75 6.16
N ALA A 202 -14.51 17.50 5.66
CA ALA A 202 -15.68 16.67 5.37
C ALA A 202 -16.35 16.04 6.63
N ASP A 203 -15.74 16.13 7.82
CA ASP A 203 -16.40 15.75 9.08
C ASP A 203 -15.85 16.51 10.31
N PRO A 204 -16.53 17.58 10.79
CA PRO A 204 -16.12 18.30 11.99
C PRO A 204 -16.26 17.50 13.30
N ASP A 205 -16.88 16.31 13.26
CA ASP A 205 -17.02 15.40 14.39
C ASP A 205 -16.05 14.20 14.33
N ALA A 206 -15.15 14.15 13.34
CA ALA A 206 -14.12 13.11 13.25
C ALA A 206 -13.14 13.26 14.44
N PRO A 207 -12.93 12.20 15.25
CA PRO A 207 -12.02 12.28 16.38
C PRO A 207 -10.59 12.56 15.88
N VAL A 208 -9.96 13.56 16.49
CA VAL A 208 -8.52 13.84 16.32
C VAL A 208 -7.77 12.58 16.77
N LEU A 209 -6.98 12.02 15.85
CA LEU A 209 -6.17 10.83 16.07
C LEU A 209 -4.91 11.25 16.85
N ASP A 210 -4.86 10.90 18.14
CA ASP A 210 -3.64 10.90 18.98
C ASP A 210 -2.80 9.63 18.73
#